data_AF-A0A918JIL6-F1
#
_entry.id   AF-A0A918JIL6-F1
#
_cell.length_a   1.000
_cell.length_b   1.000
_cell.length_c   1.000
_cell.angle_alpha   90.00
_cell.angle_beta   90.00
_cell.angle_gamma   90.00
#
_symmetry.space_group_name_H-M   'P 1'
#
loop_
_entity.id
_entity.type
_entity.pdbx_description
1 polymer ?
#
loop_
_entity_poly.entity_id
_entity_poly.type
_entity_poly.pdbx_seq_one_letter_code
_entity_poly.pdbx_strand_id
1 'polypeptide(L)'
;MHGASAQELSASKPDGGWQALADVLKKLEPSVDTSIPETPVQASIRINQLIASGKFQQALDEIEKKQPTVSYMEQPGTDVQLRFLRARALTGLGRTAEAIDVYQDMTGKYPELAEPWNNMATLQLKAGLLDQAYESLKMAIGINPKYGIAHRNLGLVQLIMANHSFDQAVQNGVASAAKQAAATKQIINGN
;
A
#
# COMPACT_ATOMS: atom_id res chain seq x y z
N MET A 1 -65.98 36.71 -39.98
CA MET A 1 -66.19 36.40 -38.56
C MET A 1 -66.50 34.91 -38.43
N HIS A 2 -65.64 34.18 -37.71
CA HIS A 2 -65.85 32.91 -36.98
C HIS A 2 -66.40 31.70 -37.78
N GLY A 3 -65.83 30.48 -37.73
CA GLY A 3 -64.72 29.91 -36.98
C GLY A 3 -64.66 28.42 -37.37
N ALA A 4 -63.47 27.90 -37.70
CA ALA A 4 -63.29 26.55 -38.19
C ALA A 4 -63.51 25.50 -37.08
N SER A 5 -64.25 24.45 -37.43
CA SER A 5 -64.59 23.31 -36.58
C SER A 5 -63.32 22.55 -36.18
N ALA A 6 -63.09 22.38 -34.87
CA ALA A 6 -62.04 21.54 -34.33
C ALA A 6 -62.38 20.07 -34.61
N GLN A 7 -61.56 19.40 -35.42
CA GLN A 7 -61.54 17.94 -35.49
C GLN A 7 -60.76 17.42 -34.29
N GLU A 8 -61.45 16.77 -33.37
CA GLU A 8 -60.86 15.97 -32.31
C GLU A 8 -60.06 14.82 -32.93
N LEU A 9 -58.73 14.92 -32.88
CA LEU A 9 -57.81 13.82 -33.16
C LEU A 9 -57.92 12.82 -32.01
N SER A 10 -58.80 11.82 -32.15
CA SER A 10 -58.83 10.65 -31.27
C SER A 10 -57.61 9.77 -31.55
N ALA A 11 -56.50 10.06 -30.88
CA ALA A 11 -55.35 9.18 -30.85
C ALA A 11 -55.74 7.89 -30.10
N SER A 12 -56.05 6.82 -30.84
CA SER A 12 -56.24 5.48 -30.27
C SER A 12 -54.98 5.06 -29.54
N LYS A 13 -55.12 4.62 -28.28
CA LYS A 13 -54.02 4.03 -27.53
C LYS A 13 -53.48 2.82 -28.32
N PRO A 14 -52.18 2.78 -28.61
CA PRO A 14 -51.62 1.66 -29.35
C PRO A 14 -51.47 0.45 -28.42
N ASP A 15 -52.20 -0.61 -28.77
CA ASP A 15 -52.27 -1.90 -28.06
C ASP A 15 -50.90 -2.57 -27.96
N GLY A 16 -50.39 -2.75 -26.73
CA GLY A 16 -49.34 -3.71 -26.34
C GLY A 16 -47.93 -3.56 -26.94
N GLY A 17 -47.79 -2.99 -28.13
CA GLY A 17 -46.53 -2.95 -28.89
C GLY A 17 -45.52 -1.95 -28.35
N TRP A 18 -45.97 -0.85 -27.75
CA TRP A 18 -45.07 0.15 -27.17
C TRP A 18 -44.42 -0.31 -25.87
N GLN A 19 -45.09 -1.18 -25.11
CA GLN A 19 -44.49 -1.80 -23.92
C GLN A 19 -43.43 -2.83 -24.34
N ALA A 20 -43.74 -3.67 -25.33
CA ALA A 20 -42.76 -4.60 -25.89
C ALA A 20 -41.55 -3.85 -26.49
N LEU A 21 -41.77 -2.73 -27.18
CA LEU A 21 -40.70 -1.87 -27.69
C LEU A 21 -39.89 -1.23 -26.55
N ALA A 22 -40.54 -0.74 -25.50
CA ALA A 22 -39.87 -0.17 -24.33
C ALA A 22 -39.03 -1.22 -23.59
N ASP A 23 -39.52 -2.45 -23.44
CA ASP A 23 -38.80 -3.56 -22.81
C ASP A 23 -37.59 -4.02 -23.65
N VAL A 24 -37.72 -4.00 -24.99
CA VAL A 24 -36.62 -4.27 -25.91
C VAL A 24 -35.59 -3.15 -25.86
N LEU A 25 -36.00 -1.88 -25.84
CA LEU A 25 -35.11 -0.72 -25.75
C LEU A 25 -34.37 -0.68 -24.40
N LYS A 26 -35.03 -1.02 -23.29
CA LYS A 26 -34.40 -1.11 -21.97
C LYS A 26 -33.37 -2.24 -21.88
N LYS A 27 -33.56 -3.33 -22.63
CA LYS A 27 -32.56 -4.40 -22.79
C LYS A 27 -31.42 -4.05 -23.75
N LEU A 28 -31.62 -3.04 -24.59
CA LEU A 28 -30.65 -2.52 -25.54
C LEU A 28 -29.99 -1.22 -25.06
N GLU A 29 -30.36 -0.71 -23.87
CA GLU A 29 -29.58 0.34 -23.21
C GLU A 29 -28.14 -0.18 -23.10
N PRO A 30 -27.18 0.43 -23.81
CA PRO A 30 -25.79 0.07 -23.61
C PRO A 30 -25.48 0.46 -22.17
N SER A 31 -25.38 -0.52 -21.27
CA SER A 31 -24.81 -0.31 -19.94
C SER A 31 -23.29 -0.15 -20.10
N VAL A 32 -22.88 0.82 -20.89
CA VAL A 32 -21.52 1.32 -20.85
C VAL A 32 -21.53 2.21 -19.63
N ASP A 33 -20.82 1.79 -18.60
CA ASP A 33 -20.50 2.65 -17.48
C ASP A 33 -19.84 3.92 -18.04
N THR A 34 -20.61 5.01 -18.13
CA THR A 34 -20.15 6.30 -18.65
C THR A 34 -19.41 7.09 -17.57
N SER A 35 -19.20 6.50 -16.39
CA SER A 35 -18.28 7.07 -15.42
C SER A 35 -16.88 7.12 -16.03
N ILE A 36 -16.20 8.24 -15.82
CA ILE A 36 -14.81 8.36 -16.20
C ILE A 36 -14.05 7.32 -15.38
N PRO A 37 -13.39 6.32 -15.99
CA PRO A 37 -12.65 5.32 -15.24
C PRO A 37 -11.62 6.02 -14.35
N GLU A 38 -11.62 5.66 -13.08
CA GLU A 38 -10.75 6.28 -12.07
C GLU A 38 -9.29 6.22 -12.53
N THR A 39 -8.62 7.37 -12.53
CA THR A 39 -7.20 7.41 -12.90
C THR A 39 -6.36 6.66 -11.86
N PRO A 40 -5.18 6.12 -12.23
CA PRO A 40 -4.32 5.43 -11.26
C PRO A 40 -3.90 6.31 -10.06
N VAL A 41 -3.77 7.62 -10.26
CA VAL A 41 -3.46 8.57 -9.18
C VAL A 41 -4.62 8.72 -8.20
N GLN A 42 -5.85 8.86 -8.70
CA GLN A 42 -7.06 8.94 -7.86
C GLN A 42 -7.23 7.67 -7.02
N ALA A 43 -6.98 6.51 -7.63
CA ALA A 43 -6.97 5.23 -6.94
C ALA A 43 -5.95 5.19 -5.78
N SER A 44 -4.70 5.57 -6.04
CA SER A 44 -3.66 5.63 -4.99
C SER A 44 -4.02 6.57 -3.85
N ILE A 45 -4.65 7.72 -4.14
CA ILE A 45 -5.13 8.66 -3.11
C ILE A 45 -6.19 8.00 -2.23
N ARG A 46 -7.21 7.37 -2.84
CA ARG A 46 -8.28 6.68 -2.11
C ARG A 46 -7.74 5.53 -1.25
N ILE A 47 -6.86 4.70 -1.81
CA ILE A 47 -6.20 3.61 -1.07
C ILE A 47 -5.40 4.17 0.11
N ASN A 48 -4.66 5.26 -0.08
CA ASN A 48 -3.90 5.88 0.99
C ASN A 48 -4.81 6.44 2.10
N GLN A 49 -5.99 6.98 1.75
CA GLN A 49 -7.00 7.41 2.73
C GLN A 49 -7.58 6.23 3.53
N LEU A 50 -7.83 5.09 2.87
CA LEU A 50 -8.26 3.86 3.56
C LEU A 50 -7.21 3.40 4.58
N ILE A 51 -5.93 3.36 4.18
CA ILE A 51 -4.81 3.04 5.07
C ILE A 51 -4.72 4.02 6.24
N ALA A 52 -4.83 5.33 5.98
CA ALA A 52 -4.81 6.35 7.02
C ALA A 52 -5.99 6.23 8.00
N SER A 53 -7.13 5.69 7.54
CA SER A 53 -8.32 5.44 8.36
C SER A 53 -8.31 4.08 9.07
N GLY A 54 -7.21 3.32 9.01
CA GLY A 54 -7.12 1.98 9.58
C GLY A 54 -7.90 0.89 8.83
N LYS A 55 -8.48 1.22 7.67
CA LYS A 55 -9.28 0.31 6.83
C LYS A 55 -8.38 -0.52 5.92
N PHE A 56 -7.43 -1.24 6.51
CA PHE A 56 -6.37 -1.91 5.79
C PHE A 56 -6.86 -3.04 4.87
N GLN A 57 -7.86 -3.81 5.29
CA GLN A 57 -8.41 -4.87 4.45
C GLN A 57 -9.09 -4.28 3.19
N GLN A 58 -9.90 -3.23 3.35
CA GLN A 58 -10.51 -2.54 2.21
C GLN A 58 -9.45 -1.98 1.26
N ALA A 59 -8.35 -1.44 1.80
CA ALA A 59 -7.23 -0.99 0.98
C ALA A 59 -6.62 -2.13 0.15
N LEU A 60 -6.46 -3.33 0.72
CA LEU A 60 -5.96 -4.50 -0.01
C LEU A 60 -6.94 -4.98 -1.08
N ASP A 61 -8.23 -5.03 -0.77
CA ASP A 61 -9.26 -5.46 -1.73
C ASP A 61 -9.29 -4.52 -2.96
N GLU A 62 -9.11 -3.20 -2.74
CA GLU A 62 -9.02 -2.20 -3.82
C GLU A 62 -7.74 -2.34 -4.65
N ILE A 63 -6.61 -2.71 -4.01
CA ILE A 63 -5.36 -3.00 -4.72
C ILE A 63 -5.51 -4.25 -5.59
N GLU A 64 -6.10 -5.32 -5.06
CA GLU A 64 -6.28 -6.59 -5.77
C GLU A 64 -7.20 -6.45 -6.99
N LYS A 65 -8.32 -5.72 -6.87
CA LYS A 65 -9.21 -5.41 -8.01
C LYS A 65 -8.49 -4.71 -9.16
N LYS A 66 -7.42 -3.96 -8.85
CA LYS A 66 -6.65 -3.21 -9.84
C LYS A 66 -5.48 -4.03 -10.40
N GLN A 67 -4.97 -5.05 -9.70
CA GLN A 67 -3.89 -5.92 -10.22
C GLN A 67 -4.17 -6.57 -11.60
N PRO A 68 -5.39 -7.06 -11.94
CA PRO A 68 -5.64 -7.63 -13.25
C PRO A 68 -5.85 -6.59 -14.37
N THR A 69 -6.01 -5.29 -14.06
CA THR A 69 -6.28 -4.24 -15.07
C THR A 69 -5.05 -3.42 -15.48
N VAL A 70 -3.90 -3.56 -14.80
CA VAL A 70 -2.68 -2.75 -15.06
C VAL A 70 -1.85 -3.21 -16.27
N SER A 71 -2.20 -4.30 -16.96
CA SER A 71 -1.40 -4.84 -18.08
C SER A 71 -1.35 -3.96 -19.35
N TYR A 72 -2.14 -2.89 -19.44
CA TYR A 72 -2.23 -2.07 -20.66
C TYR A 72 -1.68 -0.64 -20.54
N MET A 73 -1.26 -0.20 -19.35
CA MET A 73 -0.67 1.13 -19.14
C MET A 73 0.33 1.09 -17.97
N GLU A 74 1.40 0.30 -18.10
CA GLU A 74 2.49 0.29 -17.13
C GLU A 74 3.28 1.61 -17.21
N GLN A 75 2.84 2.61 -16.44
CA GLN A 75 3.72 3.67 -15.98
C GLN A 75 4.52 3.09 -14.80
N PRO A 76 5.85 2.90 -14.91
CA PRO A 76 6.65 2.24 -13.86
C PRO A 76 6.44 2.83 -12.46
N GLY A 77 6.22 4.15 -12.35
CA GLY A 77 5.99 4.82 -11.07
C GLY A 77 4.64 4.50 -10.40
N THR A 78 3.62 4.13 -11.16
CA THR A 78 2.29 3.76 -10.61
C THR A 78 2.33 2.39 -9.95
N ASP A 79 3.04 1.42 -10.53
CA ASP A 79 3.20 0.08 -9.94
C ASP A 79 3.99 0.15 -8.63
N VAL A 80 5.06 0.95 -8.59
CA VAL A 80 5.87 1.17 -7.37
C VAL A 80 5.01 1.69 -6.22
N GLN A 81 4.18 2.73 -6.46
CA GLN A 81 3.35 3.31 -5.41
C GLN A 81 2.31 2.32 -4.87
N LEU A 82 1.66 1.55 -5.74
CA LEU A 82 0.69 0.54 -5.32
C LEU A 82 1.33 -0.58 -4.49
N ARG A 83 2.56 -1.00 -4.82
CA ARG A 83 3.31 -1.97 -4.00
C ARG A 83 3.64 -1.43 -2.61
N PHE A 84 4.08 -0.17 -2.50
CA PHE A 84 4.27 0.48 -1.18
C PHE A 84 2.98 0.54 -0.37
N LEU A 85 1.85 0.88 -1.00
CA LEU A 85 0.55 0.92 -0.34
C LEU A 85 0.11 -0.49 0.10
N ARG A 86 0.35 -1.52 -0.70
CA ARG A 86 0.08 -2.92 -0.36
C ARG A 86 0.87 -3.34 0.88
N ALA A 87 2.17 -3.11 0.89
CA ALA A 87 3.03 -3.46 2.04
C ALA A 87 2.62 -2.71 3.32
N ARG A 88 2.24 -1.44 3.21
CA ARG A 88 1.71 -0.65 4.34
C ARG A 88 0.37 -1.20 4.86
N ALA A 89 -0.54 -1.58 3.97
CA ALA A 89 -1.81 -2.18 4.36
C ALA A 89 -1.62 -3.55 5.03
N LEU A 90 -0.74 -4.41 4.48
CA LEU A 90 -0.35 -5.68 5.11
C LEU A 90 0.25 -5.46 6.50
N THR A 91 1.14 -4.47 6.63
CA THR A 91 1.72 -4.09 7.94
C THR A 91 0.63 -3.67 8.93
N GLY A 92 -0.35 -2.87 8.50
CA GLY A 92 -1.47 -2.44 9.33
C GLY A 92 -2.36 -3.58 9.82
N LEU A 93 -2.43 -4.68 9.06
CA LEU A 93 -3.13 -5.92 9.46
C LEU A 93 -2.28 -6.85 10.35
N GLY A 94 -1.04 -6.50 10.66
CA GLY A 94 -0.10 -7.41 11.34
C GLY A 94 0.42 -8.54 10.46
N ARG A 95 0.16 -8.52 9.14
CA ARG A 95 0.66 -9.49 8.16
C ARG A 95 2.10 -9.15 7.76
N THR A 96 3.00 -9.13 8.76
CA THR A 96 4.37 -8.63 8.61
C THR A 96 5.21 -9.42 7.62
N ALA A 97 5.08 -10.75 7.59
CA ALA A 97 5.82 -11.61 6.65
C ALA A 97 5.48 -11.25 5.19
N GLU A 98 4.19 -11.14 4.87
CA GLU A 98 3.76 -10.77 3.51
C GLU A 98 4.17 -9.35 3.13
N ALA A 99 4.21 -8.42 4.09
CA ALA A 99 4.74 -7.08 3.83
C ALA A 99 6.24 -7.09 3.52
N ILE A 100 7.02 -7.95 4.20
CA ILE A 100 8.44 -8.18 3.89
C ILE A 100 8.58 -8.76 2.48
N ASP A 101 7.76 -9.75 2.11
CA ASP A 101 7.80 -10.35 0.76
C ASP A 101 7.53 -9.31 -0.34
N VAL A 102 6.58 -8.38 -0.11
CA VAL A 102 6.33 -7.28 -1.05
C VAL A 102 7.55 -6.40 -1.19
N TYR A 103 8.20 -5.99 -0.09
CA TYR A 103 9.42 -5.18 -0.19
C TYR A 103 10.58 -5.95 -0.83
N GLN A 104 10.73 -7.23 -0.54
CA GLN A 104 11.75 -8.09 -1.15
C GLN A 104 11.56 -8.25 -2.67
N ASP A 105 10.32 -8.33 -3.15
CA ASP A 105 10.03 -8.29 -4.59
C ASP A 105 10.39 -6.92 -5.18
N MET A 106 10.09 -5.84 -4.47
CA MET A 106 10.44 -4.48 -4.92
C MET A 106 11.95 -4.26 -5.01
N THR A 107 12.77 -4.84 -4.13
CA THR A 107 14.24 -4.68 -4.21
C THR A 107 14.83 -5.36 -5.45
N GLY A 108 14.18 -6.40 -5.98
CA GLY A 108 14.57 -7.04 -7.23
C GLY A 108 14.09 -6.28 -8.47
N LYS A 109 12.87 -5.73 -8.43
CA LYS A 109 12.26 -5.02 -9.57
C LYS A 109 12.74 -3.58 -9.73
N TYR A 110 13.08 -2.93 -8.62
CA TYR A 110 13.49 -1.53 -8.55
C TYR A 110 14.78 -1.40 -7.74
N PRO A 111 15.90 -1.96 -8.24
CA PRO A 111 17.17 -2.00 -7.50
C PRO A 111 17.77 -0.61 -7.22
N GLU A 112 17.30 0.43 -7.90
CA GLU A 112 17.68 1.82 -7.70
C GLU A 112 16.98 2.51 -6.52
N LEU A 113 15.95 1.88 -5.95
CA LEU A 113 15.20 2.44 -4.83
C LEU A 113 15.79 1.98 -3.50
N ALA A 114 16.15 2.94 -2.64
CA ALA A 114 16.64 2.66 -1.29
C ALA A 114 15.49 2.42 -0.30
N GLU A 115 14.30 2.96 -0.60
CA GLU A 115 13.12 2.96 0.27
C GLU A 115 12.58 1.55 0.58
N PRO A 116 12.49 0.59 -0.37
CA PRO A 116 12.04 -0.77 -0.06
C PRO A 116 12.95 -1.46 0.95
N TRP A 117 14.27 -1.33 0.79
CA TRP A 117 15.26 -1.88 1.72
C TRP A 117 15.11 -1.31 3.14
N ASN A 118 14.95 0.03 3.28
CA ASN A 118 14.74 0.65 4.58
C ASN A 118 13.41 0.23 5.24
N ASN A 119 12.33 0.12 4.46
CA ASN A 119 11.03 -0.28 4.99
C ASN A 119 11.02 -1.78 5.38
N MET A 120 11.67 -2.63 4.59
CA MET A 120 11.88 -4.04 4.93
C MET A 120 12.68 -4.17 6.23
N ALA A 121 13.76 -3.41 6.40
CA ALA A 121 14.55 -3.40 7.62
C ALA A 121 13.74 -2.99 8.85
N THR A 122 12.84 -2.02 8.71
CA THR A 122 11.95 -1.59 9.80
C THR A 122 11.02 -2.72 10.25
N LEU A 123 10.52 -3.52 9.31
CA LEU A 123 9.68 -4.69 9.62
C LEU A 123 10.51 -5.84 10.21
N GLN A 124 11.69 -6.11 9.66
CA GLN A 124 12.63 -7.10 10.20
C GLN A 124 13.03 -6.78 11.64
N LEU A 125 13.30 -5.50 11.94
CA LEU A 125 13.59 -5.04 13.30
C LEU A 125 12.43 -5.33 14.26
N LYS A 126 11.19 -5.01 13.86
CA LYS A 126 9.98 -5.31 14.65
C LYS A 126 9.78 -6.81 14.86
N ALA A 127 10.23 -7.64 13.92
CA ALA A 127 10.20 -9.10 14.01
C ALA A 127 11.40 -9.69 14.78
N GLY A 128 12.32 -8.87 15.29
CA GLY A 128 13.54 -9.32 15.99
C GLY A 128 14.63 -9.88 15.07
N LEU A 129 14.50 -9.74 13.75
CA LEU A 129 15.43 -10.22 12.73
C LEU A 129 16.58 -9.21 12.54
N LEU A 130 17.38 -9.00 13.58
CA LEU A 130 18.38 -7.93 13.65
C LEU A 130 19.44 -8.00 12.53
N ASP A 131 19.98 -9.18 12.26
CA ASP A 131 21.01 -9.35 11.22
C ASP A 131 20.47 -9.04 9.83
N GLN A 132 19.22 -9.44 9.55
CA GLN A 132 18.57 -9.13 8.28
C GLN A 132 18.28 -7.63 8.16
N ALA A 133 17.81 -6.99 9.24
CA ALA A 133 17.58 -5.55 9.27
C ALA A 133 18.88 -4.77 9.00
N TYR A 134 20.00 -5.22 9.58
CA TYR A 134 21.33 -4.64 9.37
C TYR A 134 21.75 -4.70 7.90
N GLU A 135 21.67 -5.87 7.26
CA GLU A 135 22.04 -6.02 5.84
C GLU A 135 21.11 -5.23 4.92
N SER A 136 19.79 -5.23 5.17
CA SER A 136 18.84 -4.41 4.42
C SER A 136 19.19 -2.92 4.47
N LEU A 137 19.58 -2.40 5.65
CA LEU A 137 19.95 -0.99 5.79
C LEU A 137 21.28 -0.66 5.11
N LYS A 138 22.24 -1.59 5.11
CA LYS A 138 23.47 -1.46 4.32
C LYS A 138 23.16 -1.37 2.83
N MET A 139 22.23 -2.17 2.32
CA MET A 139 21.78 -2.09 0.93
C MET A 139 21.14 -0.72 0.64
N ALA A 140 20.25 -0.24 1.50
CA ALA A 140 19.64 1.08 1.35
C ALA A 140 20.69 2.22 1.29
N ILE A 141 21.69 2.18 2.17
CA ILE A 141 22.79 3.15 2.21
C ILE A 141 23.71 3.02 1.00
N GLY A 142 23.96 1.80 0.52
CA GLY A 142 24.74 1.55 -0.69
C GLY A 142 24.10 2.17 -1.93
N ILE A 143 22.77 2.10 -2.04
CA ILE A 143 21.99 2.69 -3.12
C ILE A 143 21.93 4.22 -3.00
N ASN A 144 21.62 4.73 -1.81
CA ASN A 144 21.57 6.16 -1.53
C ASN A 144 22.38 6.50 -0.26
N PRO A 145 23.66 6.88 -0.42
CA PRO A 145 24.53 7.22 0.72
C PRO A 145 24.03 8.39 1.57
N LYS A 146 23.17 9.25 1.02
CA LYS A 146 22.59 10.42 1.72
C LYS A 146 21.23 10.11 2.35
N TYR A 147 20.78 8.87 2.34
CA TYR A 147 19.49 8.49 2.89
C TYR A 147 19.51 8.49 4.43
N GLY A 148 19.34 9.68 5.02
CA GLY A 148 19.51 9.91 6.45
C GLY A 148 18.63 9.02 7.35
N ILE A 149 17.44 8.65 6.88
CA ILE A 149 16.56 7.74 7.61
C ILE A 149 17.18 6.34 7.73
N ALA A 150 17.81 5.83 6.66
CA ALA A 150 18.48 4.52 6.71
C ALA A 150 19.70 4.55 7.64
N HIS A 151 20.48 5.64 7.67
CA HIS A 151 21.57 5.81 8.65
C HIS A 151 21.07 5.80 10.09
N ARG A 152 19.99 6.54 10.37
CA ARG A 152 19.36 6.56 11.70
C ARG A 152 18.91 5.15 12.11
N ASN A 153 18.23 4.44 11.20
CA ASN A 153 17.75 3.09 11.47
C ASN A 153 18.91 2.10 11.66
N LEU A 154 20.00 2.22 10.91
CA LEU A 154 21.19 1.39 11.08
C LEU A 154 21.83 1.61 12.46
N GLY A 155 21.93 2.86 12.89
CA GLY A 155 22.41 3.19 14.22
C GLY A 155 21.55 2.57 15.33
N LEU A 156 20.23 2.57 15.18
CA LEU A 156 19.32 1.91 16.13
C LEU A 156 19.52 0.39 16.15
N VAL A 157 19.64 -0.26 14.98
CA VAL A 157 19.90 -1.70 14.88
C VAL A 157 21.23 -2.06 15.55
N GLN A 158 22.30 -1.32 15.24
CA GLN A 158 23.62 -1.52 15.86
C GLN A 158 23.60 -1.32 17.37
N LEU A 159 22.84 -0.33 17.86
CA LEU A 159 22.66 -0.09 19.29
C LEU A 159 21.98 -1.28 19.99
N ILE A 160 20.94 -1.85 19.37
CA ILE A 160 20.24 -3.03 19.90
C ILE A 160 21.16 -4.24 19.91
N MET A 161 21.91 -4.48 18.83
CA MET A 161 22.91 -5.55 18.75
C MET A 161 24.00 -5.39 19.82
N ALA A 162 24.49 -4.16 20.04
CA ALA A 162 25.46 -3.86 21.08
C ALA A 162 24.89 -4.13 22.48
N ASN A 163 23.65 -3.73 22.76
CA ASN A 163 22.98 -4.04 24.02
C ASN A 163 22.89 -5.56 24.25
N HIS A 164 22.53 -6.34 23.22
CA HIS A 164 22.47 -7.80 23.33
C HIS A 164 23.84 -8.38 23.69
N SER A 165 24.91 -7.95 23.02
CA SER A 165 26.28 -8.38 23.33
C SER A 165 26.71 -7.99 24.75
N PHE A 166 26.34 -6.79 25.24
CA PHE A 166 26.62 -6.39 26.62
C PHE A 166 25.83 -7.23 27.63
N ASP A 167 24.55 -7.49 27.38
CA ASP A 167 23.72 -8.37 28.23
C ASP A 167 24.32 -9.79 28.29
N GLN A 168 24.80 -10.34 27.16
CA GLN A 168 25.51 -11.63 27.13
C GLN A 168 26.83 -11.60 27.91
N ALA A 169 27.62 -10.52 27.78
CA ALA A 169 28.87 -10.38 28.52
C ALA A 169 28.63 -10.37 30.04
N VAL A 170 27.59 -9.66 30.50
CA VAL A 170 27.18 -9.65 31.91
C VAL A 170 26.77 -11.05 32.37
N GLN A 171 25.97 -11.77 31.58
CA GLN A 171 25.56 -13.15 31.89
C GLN A 171 26.77 -14.10 32.00
N ASN A 172 27.83 -13.84 31.23
CA ASN A 172 29.08 -14.60 31.26
C ASN A 172 30.08 -14.10 32.33
N GLY A 173 29.65 -13.27 33.28
CA GLY A 173 30.45 -12.83 34.42
C GLY A 173 31.28 -11.57 34.21
N VAL A 174 31.18 -10.91 33.05
CA VAL A 174 31.86 -9.64 32.77
C VAL A 174 31.06 -8.47 33.36
N ALA A 175 31.13 -8.31 34.68
CA ALA A 175 30.37 -7.28 35.41
C ALA A 175 30.69 -5.85 34.94
N SER A 176 31.88 -5.61 34.39
CA SER A 176 32.27 -4.30 33.85
C SER A 176 31.44 -3.85 32.64
N ALA A 177 30.71 -4.76 31.98
CA ALA A 177 29.80 -4.45 30.87
C ALA A 177 28.40 -3.97 31.33
N ALA A 178 28.06 -4.11 32.61
CA ALA A 178 26.72 -3.82 33.12
C ALA A 178 26.30 -2.36 32.93
N LYS A 179 27.26 -1.43 33.04
CA LYS A 179 27.00 0.00 32.82
C LYS A 179 26.59 0.28 31.37
N GLN A 180 27.27 -0.34 30.41
CA GLN A 180 26.98 -0.20 28.98
C GLN A 180 25.63 -0.84 28.63
N ALA A 181 25.33 -2.03 29.16
CA ALA A 181 24.03 -2.67 29.01
C ALA A 181 22.89 -1.76 29.50
N ALA A 182 23.01 -1.22 30.72
CA ALA A 182 22.00 -0.32 31.28
C ALA A 182 21.83 0.97 30.44
N ALA A 183 22.94 1.59 30.03
CA ALA A 183 22.90 2.83 29.25
C ALA A 183 22.28 2.62 27.85
N THR A 184 22.67 1.57 27.14
CA THR A 184 22.14 1.26 25.80
C THR A 184 20.66 0.89 25.87
N LYS A 185 20.24 0.08 26.84
CA LYS A 185 18.83 -0.23 27.12
C LYS A 185 17.97 1.01 27.37
N GLN A 186 18.51 2.00 28.09
CA GLN A 186 17.80 3.26 28.33
C GLN A 186 17.58 4.06 27.02
N ILE A 187 18.58 4.10 26.14
CA ILE A 187 18.45 4.80 24.85
C ILE A 187 17.44 4.07 23.94
N ILE A 188 17.44 2.73 23.95
CA ILE A 188 16.50 1.91 23.16
C ILE A 188 15.06 2.14 23.62
N ASN A 189 14.81 2.18 24.93
CA ASN A 189 13.46 2.32 25.50
C ASN A 189 12.95 3.78 25.53
N GLY A 190 13.85 4.76 25.43
CA GLY A 190 13.55 6.18 25.53
C GLY A 190 13.24 6.88 24.20
N ASN A 191 13.05 6.12 23.11
CA ASN A 191 12.73 6.61 21.77
C ASN A 191 11.41 6.06 21.25
#